data_AF-A0A957Y5M5-F1
#
_entry.id   AF-A0A957Y5M5-F1
#
_cell.length_a   1.000
_cell.length_b   1.000
_cell.length_c   1.000
_cell.angle_alpha   90.00
_cell.angle_beta   90.00
_cell.angle_gamma   90.00
#
_symmetry.space_group_name_H-M   'P 1'
#
loop_
_entity.id
_entity.type
_entity.pdbx_description
1 polymer ?
#
loop_
_entity_poly.entity_id
_entity_poly.type
_entity_poly.pdbx_seq_one_letter_code
_entity_poly.pdbx_strand_id
1 'polypeptide(L)'
;MTFSDWIAEELKARDISQRQLAKLAGIAQGHLSNVLTGKRALTADMVIQIANALEVSPVVALTKAGILPPQEQADINITLQELMDIARQLPEDAQQELLDYARFKFRRS
;
A
#
# COMPACT_ATOMS: atom_id res chain seq x y z
N MET A 1 8.70 -5.76 14.27
CA MET A 1 9.01 -6.44 13.01
C MET A 1 9.65 -5.44 12.08
N THR A 2 10.85 -5.71 11.60
CA THR A 2 11.60 -4.85 10.67
C THR A 2 11.21 -5.15 9.22
N PHE A 3 11.59 -4.28 8.28
CA PHE A 3 11.43 -4.56 6.85
C PHE A 3 12.20 -5.81 6.41
N SER A 4 13.38 -6.06 7.00
CA SER A 4 14.17 -7.28 6.73
C SER A 4 13.46 -8.55 7.18
N ASP A 5 12.77 -8.51 8.33
CA ASP A 5 11.95 -9.64 8.80
C ASP A 5 10.79 -9.91 7.82
N TRP A 6 10.13 -8.85 7.36
CA TRP A 6 9.05 -8.95 6.37
C TRP A 6 9.53 -9.56 5.05
N ILE A 7 10.70 -9.13 4.55
CA ILE A 7 11.29 -9.74 3.34
C ILE A 7 11.61 -11.22 3.56
N ALA A 8 12.15 -11.60 4.72
CA ALA A 8 12.44 -13.00 5.01
C ALA A 8 11.17 -13.87 5.00
N GLU A 9 10.05 -13.34 5.49
CA GLU A 9 8.74 -14.00 5.43
C GLU A 9 8.21 -14.13 4.00
N GLU A 10 8.24 -13.06 3.20
CA GLU A 10 7.81 -13.08 1.80
C GLU A 10 8.64 -14.07 0.96
N LEU A 11 9.96 -14.10 1.16
CA LEU A 11 10.86 -15.06 0.50
C LEU A 11 10.49 -16.50 0.84
N LYS A 12 10.23 -16.77 2.13
CA LYS A 12 9.82 -18.10 2.61
C LYS A 12 8.46 -18.51 2.07
N ALA A 13 7.50 -17.60 2.03
CA ALA A 13 6.15 -17.86 1.54
C ALA A 13 6.11 -18.20 0.04
N ARG A 14 7.08 -17.69 -0.72
CA ARG A 14 7.19 -17.83 -2.19
C ARG A 14 8.23 -18.85 -2.63
N ASP A 15 8.92 -19.49 -1.69
CA ASP A 15 10.04 -20.41 -1.93
C ASP A 15 11.12 -19.84 -2.86
N ILE A 16 11.46 -18.56 -2.67
CA ILE A 16 12.51 -17.90 -3.44
C ILE A 16 13.69 -17.49 -2.55
N SER A 17 14.89 -17.64 -3.08
CA SER A 17 16.11 -17.19 -2.40
C SER A 17 16.28 -15.67 -2.51
N GLN A 18 17.00 -15.06 -1.55
CA GLN A 18 17.40 -13.65 -1.65
C GLN A 18 18.19 -13.34 -2.93
N ARG A 19 18.98 -14.29 -3.44
CA ARG A 19 19.68 -14.17 -4.72
C ARG A 19 18.71 -14.07 -5.89
N GLN A 20 17.66 -14.89 -5.88
CA GLN A 20 16.63 -14.84 -6.90
C GLN A 20 15.85 -13.52 -6.84
N LEU A 21 15.51 -13.04 -5.64
CA LEU A 21 14.91 -11.72 -5.45
C LEU A 21 15.78 -10.60 -6.04
N ALA A 22 17.09 -10.60 -5.75
CA ALA A 22 18.01 -9.61 -6.31
C ALA A 22 17.96 -9.60 -7.86
N LYS A 23 17.96 -10.79 -8.48
CA LYS A 23 17.84 -10.93 -9.94
C LYS A 23 16.51 -10.40 -10.47
N LEU A 24 15.39 -10.76 -9.83
CA LEU A 24 14.05 -10.32 -10.24
C LEU A 24 13.87 -8.80 -10.08
N ALA A 25 14.40 -8.22 -9.02
CA ALA A 25 14.33 -6.79 -8.74
C ALA A 25 15.31 -5.95 -9.60
N GLY A 26 16.22 -6.58 -10.35
CA GLY A 26 17.27 -5.86 -11.08
C GLY A 26 18.33 -5.21 -10.18
N ILE A 27 18.51 -5.74 -8.96
CA ILE A 27 19.40 -5.19 -7.94
C ILE A 27 20.63 -6.10 -7.79
N ALA A 28 21.82 -5.50 -7.66
CA ALA A 28 23.02 -6.27 -7.32
C ALA A 28 22.84 -7.02 -5.98
N GLN A 29 23.14 -8.33 -5.93
CA GLN A 29 22.95 -9.15 -4.73
C GLN A 29 23.69 -8.60 -3.50
N GLY A 30 24.92 -8.11 -3.67
CA GLY A 30 25.68 -7.46 -2.60
C GLY A 30 25.03 -6.16 -2.11
N HIS A 31 24.34 -5.43 -2.98
CA HIS A 31 23.59 -4.24 -2.61
C HIS A 31 22.37 -4.60 -1.76
N LEU A 32 21.58 -5.58 -2.20
CA LEU A 32 20.45 -6.11 -1.44
C LEU A 32 20.87 -6.63 -0.06
N SER A 33 21.97 -7.38 0.01
CA SER A 33 22.52 -7.89 1.28
C SER A 33 22.94 -6.77 2.24
N ASN A 34 23.67 -5.76 1.74
CA ASN A 34 24.06 -4.62 2.56
C ASN A 34 22.86 -3.82 3.09
N VAL A 35 21.79 -3.73 2.32
CA VAL A 35 20.57 -3.04 2.75
C VAL A 35 19.80 -3.85 3.79
N LEU A 36 19.56 -5.15 3.57
CA LEU A 36 18.83 -5.99 4.53
C LEU A 36 19.59 -6.19 5.85
N THR A 37 20.92 -6.05 5.84
CA THR A 37 21.76 -6.10 7.05
C THR A 37 22.00 -4.73 7.70
N GLY A 38 21.40 -3.65 7.17
CA GLY A 38 21.51 -2.30 7.73
C GLY A 38 22.84 -1.58 7.46
N LYS A 39 23.73 -2.15 6.64
CA LYS A 39 25.00 -1.51 6.22
C LYS A 39 24.79 -0.36 5.23
N ARG A 40 23.64 -0.31 4.57
CA ARG A 40 23.24 0.78 3.66
C ARG A 40 21.78 1.15 3.87
N ALA A 41 21.46 2.41 3.57
CA ALA A 41 20.09 2.92 3.64
C ALA A 41 19.18 2.23 2.62
N LEU A 42 17.97 1.91 3.05
CA LEU A 42 16.89 1.42 2.19
C LEU A 42 16.18 2.63 1.56
N THR A 43 16.26 2.75 0.24
CA THR A 43 15.60 3.84 -0.50
C THR A 43 14.20 3.44 -0.95
N ALA A 44 13.33 4.43 -1.16
CA ALA A 44 11.97 4.19 -1.67
C ALA A 44 11.97 3.44 -3.02
N ASP A 45 12.86 3.83 -3.94
CA ASP A 45 13.01 3.17 -5.25
C ASP A 45 13.37 1.67 -5.10
N MET A 46 14.28 1.36 -4.17
CA MET A 46 14.65 -0.02 -3.88
C MET A 46 13.51 -0.82 -3.27
N VAL A 47 12.71 -0.21 -2.39
CA VAL A 47 11.49 -0.85 -1.86
C VAL A 47 10.49 -1.14 -2.97
N ILE A 48 10.30 -0.22 -3.92
CA ILE A 48 9.40 -0.39 -5.06
C ILE A 48 9.89 -1.53 -5.97
N GLN A 49 11.19 -1.58 -6.28
CA GLN A 49 11.79 -2.66 -7.08
C GLN A 49 11.60 -4.03 -6.41
N ILE A 50 11.83 -4.12 -5.11
CA ILE A 50 11.64 -5.34 -4.32
C ILE A 50 10.15 -5.73 -4.30
N ALA A 51 9.24 -4.78 -4.09
CA ALA A 51 7.80 -5.03 -4.07
C ALA A 51 7.30 -5.59 -5.41
N ASN A 52 7.72 -4.96 -6.52
CA ASN A 52 7.38 -5.42 -7.87
C ASN A 52 7.92 -6.83 -8.15
N ALA A 53 9.15 -7.13 -7.73
CA ALA A 53 9.75 -8.45 -7.88
C ALA A 53 9.05 -9.55 -7.06
N LEU A 54 8.40 -9.16 -5.96
CA LEU A 54 7.60 -10.05 -5.11
C LEU A 54 6.11 -10.06 -5.51
N GLU A 55 5.71 -9.28 -6.51
CA GLU A 55 4.30 -9.08 -6.89
C GLU A 55 3.44 -8.60 -5.69
N VAL A 56 4.00 -7.73 -4.86
CA VAL A 56 3.32 -7.09 -3.73
C VAL A 56 3.09 -5.61 -4.06
N SER A 57 1.98 -5.05 -3.56
CA SER A 57 1.70 -3.62 -3.66
C SER A 57 2.88 -2.77 -3.15
N PRO A 58 3.44 -1.85 -3.97
CA PRO A 58 4.50 -0.95 -3.55
C PRO A 58 4.10 -0.09 -2.34
N VAL A 59 2.83 0.28 -2.23
CA VAL A 59 2.32 1.06 -1.09
C VAL A 59 2.46 0.26 0.20
N VAL A 60 2.07 -1.02 0.19
CA VAL A 60 2.20 -1.92 1.35
C VAL A 60 3.67 -2.06 1.74
N ALA A 61 4.56 -2.30 0.78
CA ALA A 61 5.99 -2.44 1.04
C ALA A 61 6.61 -1.15 1.60
N LEU A 62 6.25 0.02 1.06
CA LEU A 62 6.72 1.33 1.55
C LEU A 62 6.23 1.63 2.96
N THR A 63 4.99 1.24 3.31
CA THR A 63 4.48 1.32 4.68
C THR A 63 5.23 0.37 5.62
N LYS A 64 5.49 -0.89 5.21
CA LYS A 64 6.30 -1.84 6.00
C LYS A 64 7.74 -1.35 6.19
N ALA A 65 8.27 -0.58 5.25
CA ALA A 65 9.58 0.06 5.35
C ALA A 65 9.59 1.33 6.23
N GLY A 66 8.43 1.80 6.69
CA GLY A 66 8.29 3.04 7.45
C GLY A 66 8.50 4.31 6.62
N ILE A 67 8.51 4.19 5.27
CA ILE A 67 8.66 5.32 4.34
C ILE A 67 7.32 6.04 4.16
N LEU A 68 6.23 5.28 4.09
CA LEU A 68 4.88 5.80 4.14
C LEU A 68 4.30 5.58 5.53
N PRO A 69 3.40 6.46 6.00
CA PRO A 69 2.62 6.17 7.18
C PRO A 69 1.83 4.86 6.98
N PRO A 70 1.46 4.16 8.07
CA PRO A 70 0.40 3.16 7.99
C PRO A 70 -0.78 3.83 7.30
N GLN A 71 -1.23 3.25 6.20
CA GLN A 71 -2.62 3.47 5.85
C GLN A 71 -3.39 2.92 7.05
N GLU A 72 -3.94 3.81 7.90
CA GLU A 72 -5.28 3.54 8.42
C GLU A 72 -5.99 2.96 7.23
N GLN A 73 -6.46 1.73 7.34
CA GLN A 73 -7.26 1.15 6.27
C GLN A 73 -8.21 2.27 5.87
N ALA A 74 -7.97 2.87 4.70
CA ALA A 74 -9.07 3.16 3.84
C ALA A 74 -9.58 1.74 3.58
N ASP A 75 -10.31 1.20 4.57
CA ASP A 75 -11.54 0.52 4.32
C ASP A 75 -12.03 1.25 3.10
N ILE A 76 -12.03 0.55 1.98
CA ILE A 76 -13.00 0.83 0.95
C ILE A 76 -14.26 0.98 1.78
N ASN A 77 -14.64 2.22 2.10
CA ASN A 77 -15.66 2.46 3.09
C ASN A 77 -16.87 1.96 2.35
N ILE A 78 -17.23 0.70 2.58
CA ILE A 78 -18.19 -0.03 1.74
C ILE A 78 -19.47 0.80 1.71
N THR A 79 -19.77 1.45 2.83
CA THR A 79 -20.82 2.46 2.99
C THR A 79 -20.66 3.69 2.09
N LEU A 80 -19.45 4.23 1.91
CA LEU A 80 -19.21 5.36 0.99
C LEU A 80 -19.30 4.92 -0.48
N GLN A 81 -18.77 3.74 -0.82
CA GLN A 81 -18.88 3.19 -2.17
C GLN A 81 -20.34 2.90 -2.51
N GLU A 82 -21.07 2.24 -1.61
CA GLU A 82 -22.50 1.96 -1.71
C GLU A 82 -23.31 3.26 -1.79
N LEU A 83 -22.98 4.28 -0.99
CA LEU A 83 -23.60 5.60 -1.08
C LEU A 83 -23.39 6.23 -2.46
N MET A 84 -22.18 6.15 -3.03
CA MET A 84 -21.90 6.69 -4.36
C MET A 84 -22.64 5.91 -5.46
N ASP A 85 -22.75 4.60 -5.33
CA ASP A 85 -23.45 3.75 -6.29
C ASP A 85 -24.96 3.97 -6.25
N ILE A 86 -25.54 4.17 -5.06
CA ILE A 86 -26.95 4.57 -4.89
C ILE A 86 -27.16 5.98 -5.43
N ALA A 87 -26.30 6.95 -5.07
CA ALA A 87 -26.44 8.34 -5.48
C ALA A 87 -26.46 8.51 -7.00
N ARG A 88 -25.64 7.74 -7.75
CA ARG A 88 -25.64 7.76 -9.22
C ARG A 88 -26.94 7.29 -9.86
N GLN A 89 -27.73 6.48 -9.16
CA GLN A 89 -29.00 5.94 -9.66
C GLN A 89 -30.20 6.81 -9.28
N LEU A 90 -30.00 7.80 -8.41
CA LEU A 90 -31.07 8.71 -8.01
C LEU A 90 -31.34 9.76 -9.11
N PRO A 91 -32.61 10.19 -9.25
CA PRO A 91 -32.98 11.40 -9.99
C PRO A 91 -32.22 12.65 -9.50
N GLU A 92 -32.05 13.65 -10.36
CA GLU A 92 -31.24 14.85 -10.06
C GLU A 92 -31.73 15.64 -8.83
N ASP A 93 -33.05 15.73 -8.63
CA ASP A 93 -33.65 16.37 -7.46
C ASP A 93 -33.29 15.63 -6.17
N ALA A 94 -33.39 14.29 -6.17
CA ALA A 94 -33.00 13.46 -5.04
C ALA A 94 -31.48 13.49 -4.75
N GLN A 95 -30.63 13.61 -5.78
CA GLN A 95 -29.19 13.83 -5.59
C GLN A 95 -28.91 15.16 -4.90
N GLN A 96 -29.65 16.21 -5.28
CA GLN A 96 -29.48 17.54 -4.70
C GLN A 96 -29.93 17.57 -3.23
N GLU A 97 -31.04 16.90 -2.90
CA GLU A 97 -31.49 16.73 -1.51
C GLU A 97 -30.44 16.01 -0.66
N LEU A 98 -29.85 14.93 -1.17
CA LEU A 98 -28.79 14.17 -0.51
C LEU A 98 -27.55 15.05 -0.24
N LEU A 99 -27.14 15.85 -1.23
CA LEU A 99 -26.02 16.78 -1.10
C LEU A 99 -26.29 17.87 -0.05
N ASP A 100 -27.50 18.42 -0.01
CA ASP A 100 -27.88 19.43 0.96
C ASP A 100 -27.93 18.87 2.39
N TYR A 101 -28.40 17.63 2.55
CA TYR A 101 -28.33 16.92 3.83
C TYR A 101 -26.88 16.69 4.28
N ALA A 102 -26.00 16.23 3.38
CA ALA A 102 -24.58 16.04 3.69
C ALA A 102 -23.91 17.35 4.11
N ARG A 103 -24.17 18.44 3.38
CA ARG A 103 -23.69 19.80 3.72
C ARG A 103 -24.23 20.30 5.05
N PHE A 104 -25.50 20.01 5.36
CA PHE A 104 -26.09 20.35 6.65
C PHE A 104 -25.40 19.62 7.80
N LYS A 105 -25.16 18.32 7.66
CA LYS A 105 -24.44 17.52 8.65
C LYS A 105 -23.00 18.01 8.84
N PHE A 106 -22.28 18.28 7.75
CA PHE A 106 -20.89 18.76 7.81
C PHE A 106 -20.75 20.10 8.55
N ARG A 107 -21.70 21.03 8.39
CA ARG A 107 -21.68 22.32 9.10
C ARG A 107 -21.98 22.23 10.60
N ARG A 108 -22.48 21.09 11.09
CA ARG A 108 -22.87 20.88 12.50
C ARG A 108 -21.93 19.95 13.27
N SER A 109 -20.87 19.44 12.63
CA SER A 109 -19.83 18.62 13.24
C SER A 109 -18.58 19.43 13.56
#